data_AF-A0A7S1JR54-F1
#
_entry.id   AF-A0A7S1JR54-F1
#
_cell.length_a   1.000
_cell.length_b   1.000
_cell.length_c   1.000
_cell.angle_alpha   90.00
_cell.angle_beta   90.00
_cell.angle_gamma   90.00
#
_symmetry.space_group_name_H-M   'P 1'
#
loop_
_entity.id
_entity.type
_entity.pdbx_description
1 polymer ?
#
loop_
_entity_poly.entity_id
_entity_poly.type
_entity_poly.pdbx_seq_one_letter_code
_entity_poly.pdbx_strand_id
1 'polypeptide(L)'
;FNGRGVADLVDGAAGAGVPSVSMLGCASGEGDPDDVLPIIGTVHALQGMERDYIIISFVRSVTEEEVATGRSVGLPRELESQSEGLPMQHEQLFKHIMRRMLRSSLGFLNNKRILNVALSRAKRGLLVFGNLEVLSSELIYERLIHHYRSLKCQISTEQFKQLMEGTINPHATPPPPS
;
A
#
# COMPACT_ATOMS: atom_id res chain seq x y z
N PHE A 1 -16.94 -37.16 -25.42
CA PHE A 1 -16.95 -38.63 -25.26
C PHE A 1 -16.55 -38.96 -23.84
N ASN A 2 -17.34 -39.82 -23.22
CA ASN A 2 -17.46 -40.13 -21.79
C ASN A 2 -16.20 -40.65 -21.08
N GLY A 3 -16.19 -40.48 -19.75
CA GLY A 3 -15.42 -41.30 -18.81
C GLY A 3 -15.66 -40.90 -17.35
N ARG A 4 -16.68 -41.50 -16.71
CA ARG A 4 -16.95 -41.42 -15.25
C ARG A 4 -16.23 -42.54 -14.49
N GLY A 5 -16.00 -42.31 -13.19
CA GLY A 5 -15.68 -43.31 -12.14
C GLY A 5 -14.18 -43.28 -11.78
N VAL A 6 -13.75 -43.26 -10.52
CA VAL A 6 -14.26 -43.99 -9.35
C VAL A 6 -13.86 -43.22 -8.07
N ALA A 7 -14.76 -43.18 -7.10
CA ALA A 7 -14.51 -42.73 -5.75
C ALA A 7 -13.75 -43.81 -4.97
N ASP A 8 -12.75 -43.43 -4.18
CA ASP A 8 -12.39 -44.19 -2.99
C ASP A 8 -11.96 -43.24 -1.87
N LEU A 9 -12.54 -43.53 -0.72
CA LEU A 9 -12.53 -42.78 0.53
C LEU A 9 -11.93 -43.72 1.57
N VAL A 10 -10.72 -43.45 2.09
CA VAL A 10 -10.28 -43.99 3.39
C VAL A 10 -9.35 -42.99 4.09
N ASP A 11 -9.61 -42.86 5.38
CA ASP A 11 -9.13 -41.93 6.40
C ASP A 11 -7.63 -41.87 6.72
N GLY A 12 -7.21 -40.69 7.20
CA GLY A 12 -6.60 -40.56 8.54
C GLY A 12 -5.08 -40.40 8.65
N ALA A 13 -4.61 -39.17 8.93
CA ALA A 13 -3.86 -38.85 10.17
C ALA A 13 -3.29 -37.40 10.15
N ALA A 14 -3.36 -36.78 11.32
CA ALA A 14 -3.06 -35.41 11.69
C ALA A 14 -1.66 -34.86 11.35
N GLY A 15 -1.60 -33.56 11.07
CA GLY A 15 -0.36 -32.77 11.05
C GLY A 15 -0.59 -31.27 10.92
N ALA A 16 -0.54 -30.56 12.05
CA ALA A 16 -0.39 -29.12 12.28
C ALA A 16 -0.66 -28.12 11.13
N GLY A 17 -1.66 -27.27 11.36
CA GLY A 17 -2.14 -26.26 10.41
C GLY A 17 -1.19 -25.11 10.11
N VAL A 18 -1.04 -24.87 8.81
CA VAL A 18 -0.77 -23.56 8.22
C VAL A 18 -1.93 -23.33 7.26
N PRO A 19 -2.73 -22.26 7.36
CA PRO A 19 -3.77 -22.03 6.37
C PRO A 19 -3.08 -21.63 5.07
N SER A 20 -2.99 -22.58 4.13
CA SER A 20 -2.76 -22.26 2.73
C SER A 20 -3.91 -21.37 2.29
N VAL A 21 -3.61 -20.14 1.88
CA VAL A 21 -4.58 -19.24 1.25
C VAL A 21 -5.05 -19.95 -0.03
N SER A 22 -6.18 -20.64 0.07
CA SER A 22 -6.89 -21.19 -1.07
C SER A 22 -7.40 -20.01 -1.87
N MET A 23 -6.83 -19.82 -3.07
CA MET A 23 -7.53 -19.08 -4.12
C MET A 23 -8.79 -19.88 -4.45
N LEU A 24 -9.88 -19.55 -3.78
CA LEU A 24 -11.20 -20.12 -4.04
C LEU A 24 -11.74 -19.49 -5.32
N GLY A 25 -11.37 -20.09 -6.46
CA GLY A 25 -11.99 -19.85 -7.75
C GLY A 25 -12.90 -21.00 -8.10
N CYS A 26 -14.09 -21.07 -7.48
CA CYS A 26 -15.19 -21.94 -7.91
C CYS A 26 -16.51 -21.20 -7.73
N ALA A 27 -16.88 -20.37 -8.71
CA ALA A 27 -18.24 -19.86 -8.83
C ALA A 27 -19.04 -20.86 -9.69
N SER A 28 -19.65 -21.84 -9.03
CA SER A 28 -20.76 -22.60 -9.59
C SER A 28 -21.90 -22.55 -8.59
N GLY A 29 -22.71 -21.52 -8.74
CA GLY A 29 -23.91 -21.22 -7.97
C GLY A 29 -24.47 -19.89 -8.47
N GLU A 30 -25.75 -19.86 -8.82
CA GLU A 30 -26.49 -18.64 -9.18
C GLU A 30 -26.24 -17.56 -8.12
N GLY A 31 -25.46 -16.54 -8.45
CA GLY A 31 -25.17 -15.40 -7.59
C GLY A 31 -25.75 -14.13 -8.20
N ASP A 32 -26.26 -13.25 -7.34
CA ASP A 32 -26.73 -11.91 -7.68
C ASP A 32 -25.66 -11.19 -8.53
N PRO A 33 -25.97 -10.51 -9.65
CA PRO A 33 -24.99 -9.78 -10.46
C PRO A 33 -24.14 -8.76 -9.68
N ASP A 34 -24.55 -8.38 -8.47
CA ASP A 34 -23.86 -7.45 -7.60
C ASP A 34 -22.80 -8.10 -6.66
N ASP A 35 -22.73 -9.44 -6.58
CA ASP A 35 -21.82 -10.16 -5.67
C ASP A 35 -20.42 -10.45 -6.25
N VAL A 36 -19.92 -9.57 -7.13
CA VAL A 36 -18.53 -9.68 -7.64
C VAL A 36 -17.55 -9.15 -6.60
N LEU A 37 -17.09 -10.03 -5.71
CA LEU A 37 -16.04 -9.69 -4.75
C LEU A 37 -14.72 -9.30 -5.45
N PRO A 38 -13.99 -8.29 -4.95
CA PRO A 38 -12.70 -7.93 -5.49
C PRO A 38 -11.67 -9.03 -5.23
N ILE A 39 -10.81 -9.29 -6.22
CA ILE A 39 -9.69 -10.22 -6.06
C ILE A 39 -8.59 -9.53 -5.25
N ILE A 40 -8.22 -10.13 -4.12
CA ILE A 40 -7.19 -9.62 -3.21
C ILE A 40 -6.00 -10.58 -3.24
N GLY A 41 -4.81 -10.04 -3.41
CA GLY A 41 -3.58 -10.83 -3.45
C GLY A 41 -2.34 -9.97 -3.43
N THR A 42 -1.18 -10.61 -3.31
CA THR A 42 0.11 -9.93 -3.47
C THR A 42 0.39 -9.66 -4.95
N VAL A 43 1.24 -8.68 -5.24
CA VAL A 43 1.66 -8.36 -6.61
C VAL A 43 2.23 -9.59 -7.35
N HIS A 44 2.93 -10.47 -6.63
CA HIS A 44 3.50 -11.68 -7.21
C HIS A 44 2.42 -12.72 -7.55
N ALA A 45 1.43 -12.89 -6.68
CA ALA A 45 0.32 -13.84 -6.91
C ALA A 45 -0.58 -13.42 -8.08
N LEU A 46 -0.63 -12.11 -8.38
CA LEU A 46 -1.47 -11.54 -9.44
C LEU A 46 -0.66 -11.13 -10.69
N GLN A 47 0.55 -11.65 -10.85
CA GLN A 47 1.39 -11.31 -12.00
C GLN A 47 0.76 -11.82 -13.31
N GLY A 48 0.77 -10.99 -14.35
CA GLY A 48 0.15 -11.30 -15.65
C GLY A 48 -1.37 -11.10 -15.68
N MET A 49 -1.99 -10.73 -14.57
CA MET A 49 -3.42 -10.45 -14.49
C MET A 49 -3.69 -8.95 -14.58
N GLU A 50 -4.34 -8.51 -15.66
CA GLU A 50 -4.79 -7.12 -15.80
C GLU A 50 -6.25 -6.97 -15.34
N ARG A 51 -6.60 -5.78 -14.85
CA ARG A 51 -7.97 -5.43 -14.43
C ARG A 51 -8.32 -4.01 -14.86
N ASP A 52 -9.61 -3.72 -15.01
CA ASP A 52 -10.07 -2.37 -15.31
C ASP A 52 -9.64 -1.38 -14.24
N TYR A 53 -9.77 -1.78 -12.97
CA TYR A 53 -9.34 -1.00 -11.81
C TYR A 53 -8.40 -1.80 -10.92
N ILE A 54 -7.35 -1.16 -10.43
CA ILE A 54 -6.41 -1.73 -9.46
C ILE A 54 -6.31 -0.78 -8.27
N ILE A 55 -6.28 -1.36 -7.07
CA ILE A 55 -5.97 -0.67 -5.83
C ILE A 55 -4.65 -1.24 -5.29
N ILE A 56 -3.66 -0.39 -5.08
CA ILE A 56 -2.36 -0.75 -4.47
C ILE A 56 -2.33 -0.19 -3.05
N SER A 57 -2.04 -1.05 -2.08
CA SER A 57 -1.69 -0.65 -0.71
C SER A 57 -0.20 -0.87 -0.47
N PHE A 58 0.53 0.18 -0.10
CA PHE A 58 1.95 0.09 0.22
C PHE A 58 2.22 -0.44 1.65
N VAL A 59 1.22 -0.49 2.53
CA VAL A 59 1.24 -1.08 3.89
C VAL A 59 2.21 -0.43 4.89
N ARG A 60 3.36 0.08 4.45
CA ARG A 60 4.37 0.71 5.30
C ARG A 60 3.92 2.09 5.74
N SER A 61 3.91 2.30 7.04
CA SER A 61 3.70 3.57 7.71
C SER A 61 4.63 3.63 8.92
N VAL A 62 5.07 4.84 9.26
CA VAL A 62 5.79 5.15 10.49
C VAL A 62 5.03 6.30 11.13
N THR A 63 4.81 6.25 12.43
CA THR A 63 4.13 7.33 13.16
C THR A 63 5.11 8.45 13.53
N GLU A 64 4.61 9.68 13.67
CA GLU A 64 5.45 10.79 14.16
C GLU A 64 6.08 10.48 15.52
N GLU A 65 5.38 9.75 16.37
CA GLU A 65 5.91 9.26 17.66
C GLU A 65 7.09 8.31 17.49
N GLU A 66 7.05 7.40 16.51
CA GLU A 66 8.16 6.50 16.19
C GLU A 66 9.39 7.24 15.63
N VAL A 67 9.15 8.32 14.86
CA VAL A 67 10.21 9.22 14.37
C VAL A 67 10.80 10.03 15.52
N ALA A 68 9.97 10.53 16.43
CA ALA A 68 10.38 11.38 17.55
C ALA A 68 11.07 10.60 18.68
N THR A 69 10.66 9.35 18.95
CA THR A 69 11.22 8.54 20.04
C THR A 69 12.36 7.61 19.63
N GLY A 70 12.69 7.48 18.33
CA GLY A 70 13.75 6.60 17.84
C GLY A 70 13.58 5.11 18.17
N ARG A 71 12.46 4.73 18.79
CA ARG A 71 12.22 3.44 19.48
C ARG A 71 12.17 2.25 18.52
N SER A 72 11.65 2.46 17.31
CA SER A 72 11.59 1.41 16.27
C SER A 72 12.78 1.45 15.32
N VAL A 73 13.70 2.39 15.50
CA VAL A 73 14.71 2.74 14.49
C VAL A 73 16.17 2.61 14.96
N GLY A 74 16.40 2.36 16.26
CA GLY A 74 17.75 2.11 16.79
C GLY A 74 18.65 3.34 16.77
N LEU A 75 18.09 4.53 17.00
CA LEU A 75 18.88 5.75 17.14
C LEU A 75 19.74 5.71 18.42
N PRO A 76 20.96 6.27 18.40
CA PRO A 76 21.73 6.51 19.62
C PRO A 76 20.98 7.46 20.56
N ARG A 77 20.95 7.11 21.86
CA ARG A 77 20.22 7.83 22.92
C ARG A 77 20.70 9.28 23.15
N GLU A 78 21.79 9.70 22.52
CA GLU A 78 22.36 11.04 22.70
C GLU A 78 21.54 12.18 22.04
N LEU A 79 20.57 11.88 21.16
CA LEU A 79 19.67 12.89 20.57
C LEU A 79 18.37 13.12 21.35
N GLU A 80 18.08 12.32 22.38
CA GLU A 80 16.78 12.32 23.07
C GLU A 80 16.62 13.49 24.07
N SER A 81 17.70 14.16 24.49
CA SER A 81 17.67 15.12 25.61
C SER A 81 17.49 16.59 25.22
N GLN A 82 17.11 16.91 23.98
CA GLN A 82 16.80 18.29 23.56
C GLN A 82 15.48 18.35 22.79
N SER A 83 14.38 18.18 23.51
CA SER A 83 13.00 18.31 22.99
C SER A 83 12.49 19.76 22.97
N GLU A 84 13.37 20.76 23.01
CA GLU A 84 13.03 22.18 22.88
C GLU A 84 13.79 22.76 21.69
N GLY A 85 13.18 22.70 20.50
CA GLY A 85 13.70 23.29 19.26
C GLY A 85 14.97 22.62 18.74
N LEU A 86 14.83 21.70 17.77
CA LEU A 86 15.96 21.11 17.06
C LEU A 86 16.84 22.23 16.46
N PRO A 87 18.11 22.39 16.87
CA PRO A 87 18.99 23.38 16.28
C PRO A 87 19.25 23.00 14.81
N MET A 88 18.97 23.93 13.89
CA MET A 88 19.17 23.85 12.42
C MET A 88 20.51 23.24 11.98
N GLN A 89 21.50 23.16 12.87
CA GLN A 89 22.85 22.65 12.64
C GLN A 89 22.90 21.13 12.41
N HIS A 90 21.94 20.35 12.95
CA HIS A 90 21.92 18.88 12.82
C HIS A 90 20.75 18.32 11.98
N GLU A 91 19.86 19.18 11.46
CA GLU A 91 18.67 18.77 10.71
C GLU A 91 19.02 17.94 9.46
N GLN A 92 20.06 18.32 8.73
CA GLN A 92 20.48 17.60 7.51
C GLN A 92 20.97 16.18 7.83
N LEU A 93 21.74 16.03 8.92
CA LEU A 93 22.25 14.75 9.36
C LEU A 93 21.10 13.86 9.87
N PHE A 94 20.21 14.42 10.68
CA PHE A 94 19.02 13.72 11.16
C PHE A 94 18.15 13.22 10.00
N LYS A 95 17.85 14.10 9.04
CA LYS A 95 17.10 13.76 7.82
C LYS A 95 17.81 12.68 7.01
N HIS A 96 19.14 12.73 6.91
CA HIS A 96 19.93 11.71 6.21
C HIS A 96 19.85 10.34 6.91
N ILE A 97 20.00 10.32 8.25
CA ILE A 97 19.90 9.10 9.06
C ILE A 97 18.50 8.50 8.93
N MET A 98 17.45 9.31 9.15
CA MET A 98 16.05 8.88 9.01
C MET A 98 15.75 8.31 7.64
N ARG A 99 16.16 8.99 6.57
CA ARG A 99 15.98 8.51 5.20
C ARG A 99 16.66 7.15 4.98
N ARG A 100 17.87 6.95 5.51
CA ARG A 100 18.60 5.69 5.39
C ARG A 100 17.89 4.55 6.13
N MET A 101 17.38 4.82 7.32
CA MET A 101 16.67 3.81 8.12
C MET A 101 15.31 3.46 7.52
N LEU A 102 14.51 4.45 7.10
CA LEU A 102 13.23 4.22 6.42
C LEU A 102 13.42 3.43 5.11
N ARG A 103 14.47 3.72 4.35
CA ARG A 103 14.81 2.90 3.17
C ARG A 103 15.04 1.44 3.51
N SER A 104 15.69 1.15 4.64
CA SER A 104 15.97 -0.22 5.06
C SER A 104 14.70 -0.97 5.49
N SER A 105 13.69 -0.26 6.02
CA SER A 105 12.42 -0.86 6.48
C SER A 105 11.40 -1.10 5.36
N LEU A 106 11.60 -0.49 4.16
CA LEU A 106 10.73 -0.70 2.99
C LEU A 106 10.67 -2.16 2.52
N GLY A 107 11.73 -2.95 2.75
CA GLY A 107 11.77 -4.38 2.39
C GLY A 107 11.55 -4.61 0.89
N PHE A 108 10.51 -5.38 0.54
CA PHE A 108 10.20 -5.74 -0.86
C PHE A 108 9.83 -4.54 -1.76
N LEU A 109 9.42 -3.41 -1.17
CA LEU A 109 9.11 -2.18 -1.91
C LEU A 109 10.35 -1.58 -2.59
N ASN A 110 11.56 -1.94 -2.14
CA ASN A 110 12.79 -1.51 -2.82
C ASN A 110 12.98 -2.16 -4.21
N ASN A 111 12.20 -3.19 -4.55
CA ASN A 111 12.28 -3.87 -5.83
C ASN A 111 11.43 -3.14 -6.90
N LYS A 112 12.11 -2.33 -7.72
CA LYS A 112 11.51 -1.58 -8.84
C LYS A 112 10.68 -2.44 -9.80
N ARG A 113 11.01 -3.73 -9.97
CA ARG A 113 10.24 -4.63 -10.84
C ARG A 113 8.84 -4.89 -10.31
N ILE A 114 8.70 -5.03 -8.98
CA ILE A 114 7.40 -5.22 -8.33
C ILE A 114 6.54 -3.97 -8.52
N LEU A 115 7.13 -2.79 -8.35
CA LEU A 115 6.43 -1.53 -8.60
C LEU A 115 5.96 -1.42 -10.06
N ASN A 116 6.83 -1.68 -11.04
CA ASN A 116 6.47 -1.61 -12.45
C ASN A 116 5.34 -2.59 -12.81
N VAL A 117 5.41 -3.82 -12.28
CA VAL A 117 4.34 -4.81 -12.44
C VAL A 117 3.04 -4.25 -11.88
N ALA A 118 3.03 -3.74 -10.64
CA ALA A 118 1.82 -3.24 -10.00
C ALA A 118 1.20 -2.05 -10.75
N LEU A 119 2.00 -1.07 -11.18
CA LEU A 119 1.53 0.12 -11.89
C LEU A 119 0.95 -0.20 -13.27
N SER A 120 1.43 -1.27 -13.93
CA SER A 120 1.02 -1.65 -15.29
C SER A 120 -0.12 -2.68 -15.36
N ARG A 121 -0.80 -2.98 -14.24
CA ARG A 121 -1.97 -3.89 -14.24
C ARG A 121 -3.33 -3.20 -14.44
N ALA A 122 -3.39 -1.88 -14.28
CA ALA A 122 -4.61 -1.11 -14.44
C ALA A 122 -4.86 -0.74 -15.91
N LYS A 123 -6.06 -0.99 -16.42
CA LYS A 123 -6.47 -0.56 -17.77
C LYS A 123 -7.16 0.80 -17.79
N ARG A 124 -7.97 1.10 -16.77
CA ARG A 124 -8.81 2.32 -16.70
C ARG A 124 -8.48 3.19 -15.51
N GLY A 125 -8.27 2.60 -14.34
CA GLY A 125 -8.04 3.35 -13.11
C GLY A 125 -7.08 2.67 -12.15
N LEU A 126 -6.25 3.48 -11.51
CA LEU A 126 -5.29 3.05 -10.50
C LEU A 126 -5.44 3.92 -9.25
N LEU A 127 -5.75 3.29 -8.13
CA LEU A 127 -5.74 3.93 -6.81
C LEU A 127 -4.54 3.41 -6.02
N VAL A 128 -3.85 4.33 -5.34
CA VAL A 128 -2.62 4.03 -4.60
C VAL A 128 -2.74 4.60 -3.19
N PHE A 129 -2.59 3.74 -2.19
CA PHE A 129 -2.63 4.09 -0.78
C PHE A 129 -1.26 3.86 -0.13
N GLY A 130 -0.75 4.85 0.60
CA GLY A 130 0.51 4.73 1.32
C GLY A 130 0.91 5.99 2.08
N ASN A 131 1.86 5.83 3.01
CA ASN A 131 2.43 6.95 3.76
C ASN A 131 3.50 7.66 2.91
N LEU A 132 3.25 8.93 2.59
CA LEU A 132 4.13 9.75 1.75
C LEU A 132 5.52 9.94 2.35
N GLU A 133 5.64 10.07 3.68
CA GLU A 133 6.92 10.30 4.35
C GLU A 133 7.84 9.09 4.25
N VAL A 134 7.27 7.90 4.52
CA VAL A 134 7.98 6.63 4.41
C VAL A 134 8.38 6.34 2.97
N LEU A 135 7.44 6.52 2.03
CA LEU A 135 7.69 6.25 0.60
C LEU A 135 8.70 7.23 0.00
N SER A 136 8.66 8.52 0.37
CA SER A 136 9.61 9.54 -0.10
C SER A 136 11.04 9.29 0.35
N SER A 137 11.27 8.32 1.25
CA SER A 137 12.62 7.90 1.60
C SER A 137 13.36 7.31 0.39
N GLU A 138 12.68 6.64 -0.56
CA GLU A 138 13.25 6.05 -1.79
C GLU A 138 13.08 6.98 -3.01
N LEU A 139 14.07 7.04 -3.91
CA LEU A 139 14.06 7.95 -5.06
C LEU A 139 12.96 7.62 -6.09
N ILE A 140 12.64 6.35 -6.32
CA ILE A 140 11.62 5.95 -7.30
C ILE A 140 10.23 6.38 -6.84
N TYR A 141 9.95 6.21 -5.54
CA TYR A 141 8.69 6.59 -4.93
C TYR A 141 8.57 8.10 -4.81
N GLU A 142 9.65 8.80 -4.44
CA GLU A 142 9.70 10.26 -4.45
C GLU A 142 9.38 10.84 -5.85
N ARG A 143 9.96 10.26 -6.91
CA ARG A 143 9.63 10.63 -8.29
C ARG A 143 8.17 10.33 -8.66
N LEU A 144 7.66 9.18 -8.23
CA LEU A 144 6.26 8.78 -8.47
C LEU A 144 5.28 9.74 -7.77
N ILE A 145 5.56 10.10 -6.51
CA ILE A 145 4.79 11.07 -5.73
C ILE A 145 4.83 12.44 -6.42
N HIS A 146 6.00 12.91 -6.83
CA HIS A 146 6.14 14.18 -7.54
C HIS A 146 5.34 14.18 -8.85
N HIS A 147 5.37 13.07 -9.60
CA HIS A 147 4.58 12.91 -10.81
C HIS A 147 3.07 13.04 -10.53
N TYR A 148 2.53 12.29 -9.56
CA TYR A 148 1.10 12.38 -9.21
C TYR A 148 0.70 13.73 -8.60
N ARG A 149 1.59 14.38 -7.86
CA ARG A 149 1.38 15.75 -7.37
C ARG A 149 1.27 16.74 -8.53
N SER A 150 2.12 16.63 -9.55
CA SER A 150 2.06 17.48 -10.76
C SER A 150 0.76 17.29 -11.55
N LEU A 151 0.17 16.09 -11.48
CA LEU A 151 -1.12 15.75 -12.08
C LEU A 151 -2.32 16.15 -11.20
N LYS A 152 -2.10 16.75 -10.02
CA LYS A 152 -3.15 17.12 -9.05
C LYS A 152 -4.04 15.94 -8.61
N CYS A 153 -3.51 14.72 -8.61
CA CYS A 153 -4.24 13.51 -8.23
C CYS A 153 -3.80 12.94 -6.87
N GLN A 154 -3.24 13.80 -6.02
CA GLN A 154 -2.92 13.50 -4.63
C GLN A 154 -4.01 14.10 -3.74
N ILE A 155 -4.60 13.28 -2.88
CA ILE A 155 -5.58 13.69 -1.87
C ILE A 155 -5.16 13.18 -0.49
N SER A 156 -5.52 13.90 0.57
CA SER A 156 -5.29 13.44 1.95
C SER A 156 -6.34 12.39 2.38
N THR A 157 -6.06 11.69 3.47
CA THR A 157 -6.99 10.70 4.03
C THR A 157 -8.31 11.35 4.45
N GLU A 158 -8.26 12.57 4.99
CA GLU A 158 -9.41 13.36 5.42
C GLU A 158 -10.25 13.76 4.22
N GLN A 159 -9.62 14.23 3.14
CA GLN A 159 -10.31 14.54 1.88
C GLN A 159 -10.94 13.29 1.28
N PHE A 160 -10.24 12.15 1.31
CA PHE A 160 -10.79 10.88 0.84
C PHE A 160 -12.01 10.44 1.65
N LYS A 161 -11.97 10.55 2.99
CA LYS A 161 -13.13 10.27 3.85
C LYS A 161 -14.32 11.16 3.51
N GLN A 162 -14.09 12.47 3.35
CA GLN A 162 -15.13 13.42 2.97
C GLN A 162 -15.73 13.13 1.58
N LEU A 163 -14.92 12.65 0.63
CA LEU A 163 -15.40 12.18 -0.66
C LEU A 163 -16.27 10.93 -0.52
N MET A 164 -15.87 9.96 0.32
CA MET A 164 -16.64 8.74 0.57
C MET A 164 -17.95 9.01 1.32
N GLU A 165 -17.95 10.00 2.21
CA GLU A 165 -19.13 10.47 2.93
C GLU A 165 -20.04 11.37 2.06
N GLY A 166 -19.67 11.63 0.80
CA GLY A 166 -20.45 12.44 -0.14
C GLY A 166 -20.47 13.94 0.20
N THR A 167 -19.57 14.40 1.06
CA THR A 167 -19.55 15.78 1.58
C THR A 167 -18.78 16.74 0.65
N ILE A 168 -17.92 16.22 -0.22
CA ILE A 168 -17.20 17.01 -1.23
C ILE A 168 -17.58 16.55 -2.62
N ASN A 169 -18.02 17.50 -3.44
CA ASN A 169 -18.23 17.25 -4.87
C ASN A 169 -16.89 17.51 -5.59
N PRO A 170 -16.25 16.51 -6.21
CA PRO A 170 -14.93 16.66 -6.83
C PRO A 170 -14.92 17.65 -8.02
N HIS A 171 -16.11 18.07 -8.47
CA HIS A 171 -16.30 19.03 -9.55
C HIS A 171 -16.64 20.46 -9.08
N ALA A 172 -16.69 20.71 -7.76
CA ALA A 172 -16.99 22.04 -7.23
C ALA A 172 -15.80 22.99 -7.42
N THR A 173 -15.98 24.01 -8.27
CA THR A 173 -15.06 25.14 -8.35
C THR A 173 -15.06 25.91 -7.02
N PRO A 174 -13.88 26.34 -6.51
CA PRO A 174 -13.81 27.11 -5.28
C PRO A 174 -14.59 28.42 -5.42
N PRO A 175 -15.28 28.89 -4.37
CA PRO A 175 -16.00 30.15 -4.41
C PRO A 175 -15.04 31.32 -4.66
N PRO A 176 -15.45 32.35 -5.41
CA PRO A 176 -14.62 33.52 -5.64
C PRO A 176 -14.35 34.25 -4.31
N PRO A 177 -13.14 34.82 -4.13
CA PRO A 177 -12.82 35.58 -2.93
C PRO A 177 -13.73 36.81 -2.84
N SER A 178 -14.27 37.04 -1.63
CA SER A 178 -15.05 38.22 -1.24
C SER A 178 -14.19 39.47 -1.12
#